data_AF-A0A520DUW1-F1
#
_entry.id   AF-A0A520DUW1-F1
#
_cell.length_a   1.000
_cell.length_b   1.000
_cell.length_c   1.000
_cell.angle_alpha   90.00
_cell.angle_beta   90.00
_cell.angle_gamma   90.00
#
_symmetry.space_group_name_H-M   'P 1'
#
loop_
_entity.id
_entity.type
_entity.pdbx_description
1 polymer ?
#
loop_
_entity_poly.entity_id
_entity_poly.type
_entity_poly.pdbx_seq_one_letter_code
_entity_poly.pdbx_strand_id
1 'polypeptide(L)'
;MPSKSPVSPPPIKGPRIQTRRSGVHGKGVFALTDIAEGETLIEYKGEIINWKEALRRHPHDPAQPNHTFYFHIDDGRVIDGNVNGNASRWINHSCEPNCEADETDGRVFIKALRNISAGEELNYDYGLIIDEPYTPALLADFPCWCGSEECRGTLLTPKEDDDKKKGKKKKKKAKKADKALEKKSEKKADKKSDKKSRKKHKADEA
;
A
#
# COMPACT_ATOMS: atom_id res chain seq x y z
N MET A 1 -40.64 -1.92 5.70
CA MET A 1 -39.80 -2.44 4.60
C MET A 1 -38.38 -2.57 5.12
N PRO A 2 -37.87 -3.77 5.49
CA PRO A 2 -36.49 -3.89 5.92
C PRO A 2 -35.56 -3.64 4.73
N SER A 3 -34.74 -2.60 4.84
CA SER A 3 -33.65 -2.24 3.94
C SER A 3 -32.69 -3.42 3.78
N LYS A 4 -32.65 -4.04 2.59
CA LYS A 4 -31.63 -5.03 2.25
C LYS A 4 -30.28 -4.33 2.18
N SER A 5 -29.40 -4.62 3.14
CA SER A 5 -27.98 -4.27 3.05
C SER A 5 -27.39 -4.83 1.74
N PRO A 6 -26.50 -4.10 1.04
CA PRO A 6 -25.88 -4.59 -0.18
C PRO A 6 -25.01 -5.81 0.16
N VAL A 7 -25.34 -6.93 -0.48
CA VAL A 7 -24.57 -8.17 -0.38
C VAL A 7 -23.31 -8.00 -1.23
N SER A 8 -22.13 -8.12 -0.61
CA SER A 8 -20.86 -8.07 -1.32
C SER A 8 -20.83 -9.14 -2.43
N PRO A 9 -20.38 -8.81 -3.66
CA PRO A 9 -20.34 -9.76 -4.75
C PRO A 9 -19.42 -10.95 -4.41
N PRO A 10 -19.72 -12.15 -4.95
CA PRO A 10 -18.90 -13.33 -4.72
C PRO A 10 -17.47 -13.14 -5.26
N PRO A 11 -16.46 -13.79 -4.65
CA PRO A 11 -15.08 -13.68 -5.10
C PRO A 11 -14.94 -14.26 -6.51
N ILE A 12 -14.45 -13.44 -7.44
CA ILE A 12 -14.20 -13.82 -8.84
C ILE A 12 -13.06 -14.86 -8.87
N LYS A 13 -13.32 -16.04 -9.44
CA LYS A 13 -12.32 -17.11 -9.60
C LYS A 13 -11.43 -16.82 -10.81
N GLY A 14 -10.15 -16.54 -10.59
CA GLY A 14 -9.15 -16.35 -11.64
C GLY A 14 -8.14 -15.24 -11.33
N PRO A 15 -7.10 -15.06 -12.16
CA PRO A 15 -6.20 -13.92 -12.03
C PRO A 15 -6.98 -12.62 -12.27
N ARG A 16 -6.92 -11.70 -11.32
CA ARG A 16 -7.60 -10.40 -11.39
C ARG A 16 -6.73 -9.29 -12.00
N ILE A 17 -5.44 -9.57 -12.11
CA ILE A 17 -4.43 -8.63 -12.61
C ILE A 17 -3.45 -9.36 -13.52
N GLN A 18 -2.84 -8.63 -14.46
CA GLN A 18 -1.85 -9.16 -15.39
C GLN A 18 -0.73 -8.15 -15.63
N THR A 19 0.49 -8.65 -15.75
CA THR A 19 1.63 -7.84 -16.21
C THR A 19 1.74 -7.86 -17.72
N ARG A 20 1.82 -6.69 -18.35
CA ARG A 20 2.06 -6.52 -19.80
C ARG A 20 2.96 -5.31 -20.04
N ARG A 21 3.33 -5.04 -21.30
CA ARG A 21 4.08 -3.82 -21.65
C ARG A 21 3.22 -2.59 -21.33
N SER A 22 3.81 -1.59 -20.69
CA SER A 22 3.13 -0.34 -20.35
C SER A 22 3.46 0.75 -21.37
N GLY A 23 2.52 1.68 -21.55
CA GLY A 23 2.76 2.93 -22.26
C GLY A 23 3.49 3.98 -21.41
N VAL A 24 3.52 3.81 -20.08
CA VAL A 24 4.19 4.71 -19.14
C VAL A 24 5.67 4.37 -19.04
N HIS A 25 6.00 3.14 -18.64
CA HIS A 25 7.38 2.70 -18.49
C HIS A 25 7.48 1.18 -18.51
N GLY A 26 8.37 0.62 -19.34
CA GLY A 26 8.70 -0.81 -19.37
C GLY A 26 7.49 -1.75 -19.31
N LYS A 27 7.25 -2.34 -18.13
CA LYS A 27 6.08 -3.19 -17.83
C LYS A 27 5.13 -2.45 -16.90
N GLY A 28 3.85 -2.79 -17.00
CA GLY A 28 2.77 -2.32 -16.15
C GLY A 28 1.94 -3.48 -15.64
N VAL A 29 1.12 -3.24 -14.62
CA VAL A 29 0.11 -4.20 -14.14
C VAL A 29 -1.26 -3.65 -14.44
N PHE A 30 -2.14 -4.50 -14.97
CA PHE A 30 -3.44 -4.09 -15.47
C PHE A 30 -4.55 -4.93 -14.86
N ALA A 31 -5.70 -4.31 -14.65
CA ALA A 31 -6.91 -4.98 -14.18
C ALA A 31 -7.46 -5.90 -15.28
N LEU A 32 -7.80 -7.15 -14.94
CA LEU A 32 -8.48 -8.09 -15.84
C LEU A 32 -9.99 -8.13 -15.62
N THR A 33 -10.44 -7.56 -14.51
CA THR A 33 -11.84 -7.46 -14.09
C THR A 33 -12.02 -6.10 -13.45
N ASP A 34 -13.28 -5.66 -13.33
CA ASP A 34 -13.61 -4.52 -12.49
C ASP A 34 -13.18 -4.79 -11.04
N ILE A 35 -12.62 -3.78 -10.39
CA ILE A 35 -12.12 -3.79 -9.02
C ILE A 35 -12.80 -2.64 -8.29
N ALA A 36 -13.47 -2.94 -7.18
CA ALA A 36 -14.14 -1.91 -6.40
C ALA A 36 -13.13 -1.11 -5.55
N GLU A 37 -13.52 0.12 -5.22
CA GLU A 37 -12.80 0.95 -4.26
C GLU A 37 -12.54 0.22 -2.94
N GLY A 38 -11.34 0.41 -2.38
CA GLY A 38 -10.92 -0.15 -1.09
C GLY A 38 -10.50 -1.63 -1.15
N GLU A 39 -10.70 -2.31 -2.28
CA GLU A 39 -10.25 -3.68 -2.44
C GLU A 39 -8.72 -3.80 -2.39
N THR A 40 -8.22 -4.89 -1.80
CA THR A 40 -6.79 -5.21 -1.79
C THR A 40 -6.44 -6.10 -2.97
N LEU A 41 -5.52 -5.64 -3.83
CA LEU A 41 -5.21 -6.28 -5.11
C LEU A 41 -4.06 -7.27 -4.98
N ILE A 42 -2.94 -6.83 -4.40
CA ILE A 42 -1.70 -7.60 -4.31
C ILE A 42 -0.83 -7.10 -3.16
N GLU A 43 -0.10 -8.00 -2.52
CA GLU A 43 0.99 -7.65 -1.60
C GLU A 43 2.26 -7.32 -2.39
N TYR A 44 2.96 -6.25 -1.98
CA TYR A 44 4.30 -5.97 -2.48
C TYR A 44 5.32 -6.91 -1.84
N LYS A 45 5.71 -7.95 -2.59
CA LYS A 45 6.66 -8.97 -2.10
C LYS A 45 8.08 -8.64 -2.51
N GLY A 46 9.02 -9.10 -1.69
CA GLY A 46 10.45 -9.00 -1.89
C GLY A 46 11.20 -9.45 -0.65
N GLU A 47 12.53 -9.39 -0.68
CA GLU A 47 13.36 -9.63 0.49
C GLU A 47 13.36 -8.41 1.42
N ILE A 48 13.15 -8.61 2.72
CA ILE A 48 13.22 -7.51 3.68
C ILE A 48 14.66 -7.37 4.18
N ILE A 49 15.27 -6.23 3.88
CA ILE A 49 16.65 -5.89 4.22
C ILE A 49 16.72 -4.58 5.02
N ASN A 50 17.87 -4.30 5.61
CA ASN A 50 18.13 -2.99 6.23
C ASN A 50 18.67 -1.98 5.20
N TRP A 51 18.69 -0.70 5.57
CA TRP A 51 19.14 0.38 4.69
C TRP A 51 20.59 0.23 4.21
N LYS A 52 21.50 -0.24 5.08
CA LYS A 52 22.91 -0.45 4.74
C LYS A 52 23.07 -1.47 3.61
N GLU A 53 22.28 -2.54 3.63
CA GLU A 53 22.28 -3.55 2.59
C GLU A 53 21.63 -3.04 1.29
N ALA A 54 20.57 -2.24 1.39
CA ALA A 54 19.94 -1.61 0.22
C ALA A 54 20.93 -0.68 -0.52
N LEU A 55 21.69 0.13 0.23
CA LEU A 55 22.76 0.96 -0.34
C LEU A 55 23.88 0.12 -0.96
N ARG A 56 24.28 -0.99 -0.33
CA ARG A 56 25.33 -1.89 -0.87
C ARG A 56 24.92 -2.52 -2.20
N ARG A 57 23.63 -2.80 -2.39
CA ARG A 57 23.06 -3.38 -3.62
C ARG A 57 22.74 -2.34 -4.69
N HIS A 58 22.72 -1.06 -4.33
CA HIS A 58 22.40 0.02 -5.25
C HIS A 58 23.65 0.49 -6.02
N PRO A 59 23.54 0.75 -7.33
CA PRO A 59 22.39 0.50 -8.19
C PRO A 59 22.26 -0.98 -8.57
N HIS A 60 21.01 -1.47 -8.76
CA HIS A 60 20.80 -2.81 -9.29
C HIS A 60 21.22 -2.93 -10.76
N ASP A 61 21.05 -1.85 -11.52
CA ASP A 61 21.49 -1.71 -12.91
C ASP A 61 22.31 -0.40 -13.04
N PRO A 62 23.64 -0.47 -13.24
CA PRO A 62 24.47 0.72 -13.43
C PRO A 62 24.04 1.60 -14.60
N ALA A 63 23.36 1.06 -15.62
CA ALA A 63 22.84 1.83 -16.75
C ALA A 63 21.55 2.59 -16.40
N GLN A 64 20.86 2.19 -15.32
CA GLN A 64 19.64 2.80 -14.84
C GLN A 64 19.71 2.96 -13.31
N PRO A 65 20.64 3.80 -12.81
CA PRO A 65 20.94 3.84 -11.38
C PRO A 65 19.72 4.22 -10.54
N ASN A 66 18.85 5.08 -11.05
CA ASN A 66 17.66 5.55 -10.34
C ASN A 66 16.47 4.58 -10.41
N HIS A 67 16.56 3.49 -11.19
CA HIS A 67 15.50 2.50 -11.30
C HIS A 67 15.67 1.43 -10.21
N THR A 68 14.88 1.54 -9.14
CA THR A 68 14.93 0.60 -8.02
C THR A 68 13.57 -0.02 -7.75
N PHE A 69 13.58 -1.20 -7.13
CA PHE A 69 12.38 -1.87 -6.60
C PHE A 69 12.35 -1.82 -5.06
N TYR A 70 12.89 -0.75 -4.48
CA TYR A 70 12.93 -0.57 -3.04
C TYR A 70 11.65 0.05 -2.52
N PHE A 71 11.08 -0.57 -1.49
CA PHE A 71 9.91 -0.05 -0.78
C PHE A 71 10.26 0.17 0.70
N HIS A 72 10.20 1.42 1.17
CA HIS A 72 10.43 1.75 2.58
C HIS A 72 9.24 1.37 3.44
N ILE A 73 9.49 0.68 4.56
CA ILE A 73 8.50 0.41 5.59
C ILE A 73 8.83 1.17 6.88
N ASP A 74 7.82 1.44 7.71
CA ASP A 74 7.88 2.44 8.77
C ASP A 74 8.90 2.13 9.90
N ASP A 75 9.43 0.91 9.98
CA ASP A 75 10.44 0.52 10.98
C ASP A 75 11.89 0.67 10.49
N GLY A 76 12.10 1.35 9.35
CA GLY A 76 13.42 1.65 8.78
C GLY A 76 14.01 0.51 7.95
N ARG A 77 13.27 -0.59 7.77
CA ARG A 77 13.60 -1.64 6.82
C ARG A 77 13.10 -1.29 5.42
N VAL A 78 13.63 -2.02 4.45
CA VAL A 78 13.32 -1.87 3.03
C VAL A 78 12.96 -3.23 2.44
N ILE A 79 11.92 -3.27 1.62
CA ILE A 79 11.60 -4.44 0.79
C ILE A 79 12.34 -4.27 -0.54
N ASP A 80 13.19 -5.23 -0.89
CA ASP A 80 13.83 -5.34 -2.21
C ASP A 80 12.96 -6.24 -3.10
N GLY A 81 12.14 -5.62 -3.96
CA GLY A 81 11.28 -6.33 -4.91
C GLY A 81 12.03 -7.00 -6.07
N ASN A 82 13.35 -6.79 -6.19
CA ASN A 82 14.15 -7.47 -7.19
C ASN A 82 14.43 -8.93 -6.79
N VAL A 83 14.56 -9.18 -5.49
CA VAL A 83 14.85 -10.51 -4.91
C VAL A 83 13.56 -11.11 -4.33
N ASN A 84 13.14 -12.27 -4.84
CA ASN A 84 11.91 -12.95 -4.41
C ASN A 84 10.63 -12.10 -4.51
N GLY A 85 10.61 -11.14 -5.45
CA GLY A 85 9.44 -10.29 -5.70
C GLY A 85 8.32 -10.97 -6.48
N ASN A 86 7.25 -10.23 -6.73
CA ASN A 86 6.11 -10.67 -7.54
C ASN A 86 5.71 -9.59 -8.56
N ALA A 87 4.52 -9.71 -9.15
CA ALA A 87 4.02 -8.78 -10.16
C ALA A 87 3.90 -7.31 -9.67
N SER A 88 3.80 -7.06 -8.36
CA SER A 88 3.60 -5.70 -7.82
C SER A 88 4.74 -4.74 -8.16
N ARG A 89 5.96 -5.26 -8.36
CA ARG A 89 7.14 -4.43 -8.69
C ARG A 89 7.03 -3.74 -10.04
N TRP A 90 6.09 -4.17 -10.88
CA TRP A 90 5.82 -3.59 -12.19
C TRP A 90 4.64 -2.60 -12.17
N ILE A 91 4.07 -2.29 -11.00
CA ILE A 91 3.02 -1.27 -10.90
C ILE A 91 3.69 0.10 -11.02
N ASN A 92 3.25 0.89 -11.99
CA ASN A 92 3.89 2.16 -12.33
C ASN A 92 3.44 3.31 -11.42
N HIS A 93 4.19 4.40 -11.52
CA HIS A 93 3.84 5.65 -10.87
C HIS A 93 2.71 6.40 -11.60
N SER A 94 1.82 7.04 -10.84
CA SER A 94 0.98 8.14 -11.32
C SER A 94 0.88 9.26 -10.30
N CYS A 95 0.86 10.51 -10.78
CA CYS A 95 0.56 11.70 -9.98
C CYS A 95 -0.93 11.77 -9.59
N GLU A 96 -1.81 11.19 -10.42
CA GLU A 96 -3.23 10.95 -10.13
C GLU A 96 -3.49 9.44 -10.07
N PRO A 97 -3.17 8.81 -8.92
CA PRO A 97 -3.18 7.35 -8.84
C PRO A 97 -4.57 6.76 -8.67
N ASN A 98 -4.75 5.53 -9.16
CA ASN A 98 -5.93 4.72 -8.88
C ASN A 98 -5.74 3.71 -7.73
N CYS A 99 -4.52 3.55 -7.22
CA CYS A 99 -4.19 2.70 -6.08
C CYS A 99 -3.36 3.45 -5.00
N GLU A 100 -3.40 2.95 -3.76
CA GLU A 100 -2.50 3.34 -2.67
C GLU A 100 -1.75 2.13 -2.10
N ALA A 101 -0.58 2.38 -1.53
CA ALA A 101 0.14 1.41 -0.71
C ALA A 101 -0.26 1.55 0.76
N ASP A 102 -0.84 0.49 1.34
CA ASP A 102 -1.18 0.39 2.75
C ASP A 102 -0.20 -0.54 3.47
N GLU A 103 0.58 0.04 4.37
CA GLU A 103 1.48 -0.72 5.25
C GLU A 103 0.72 -1.26 6.46
N THR A 104 0.83 -2.57 6.70
CA THR A 104 0.28 -3.25 7.87
C THR A 104 1.26 -4.31 8.34
N ASP A 105 1.71 -4.20 9.60
CA ASP A 105 2.60 -5.16 10.27
C ASP A 105 3.89 -5.47 9.48
N GLY A 106 4.53 -4.43 8.93
CA GLY A 106 5.78 -4.55 8.16
C GLY A 106 5.62 -5.15 6.76
N ARG A 107 4.38 -5.24 6.26
CA ARG A 107 4.03 -5.70 4.92
C ARG A 107 3.29 -4.60 4.19
N VAL A 108 3.44 -4.54 2.87
CA VAL A 108 2.83 -3.52 2.03
C VAL A 108 1.79 -4.16 1.12
N PHE A 109 0.58 -3.61 1.12
CA PHE A 109 -0.52 -4.08 0.29
C PHE A 109 -0.99 -2.96 -0.62
N ILE A 110 -1.18 -3.27 -1.91
CA ILE A 110 -1.73 -2.32 -2.88
C ILE A 110 -3.25 -2.41 -2.85
N LYS A 111 -3.90 -1.27 -2.66
CA LYS A 111 -5.35 -1.13 -2.51
C LYS A 111 -5.92 -0.13 -3.52
N ALA A 112 -7.13 -0.37 -3.99
CA ALA A 112 -7.81 0.52 -4.92
C ALA A 112 -8.30 1.79 -4.20
N LEU A 113 -8.04 2.96 -4.76
CA LEU A 113 -8.51 4.26 -4.26
C LEU A 113 -9.88 4.66 -4.81
N ARG A 114 -10.28 4.04 -5.91
CA ARG A 114 -11.57 4.23 -6.59
C ARG A 114 -11.96 2.92 -7.26
N ASN A 115 -13.15 2.87 -7.85
CA ASN A 115 -13.48 1.79 -8.77
C ASN A 115 -12.53 1.83 -9.98
N ILE A 116 -12.02 0.68 -10.39
CA ILE A 116 -11.09 0.50 -11.51
C ILE A 116 -11.75 -0.47 -12.49
N SER A 117 -11.92 -0.05 -13.73
CA SER A 117 -12.48 -0.86 -14.80
C SER A 117 -11.47 -1.88 -15.32
N ALA A 118 -11.99 -3.01 -15.81
CA ALA A 118 -11.17 -3.98 -16.53
C ALA A 118 -10.41 -3.30 -17.69
N GLY A 119 -9.11 -3.62 -17.81
CA GLY A 119 -8.22 -3.08 -18.83
C GLY A 119 -7.41 -1.85 -18.39
N GLU A 120 -7.80 -1.16 -17.31
CA GLU A 120 -7.03 -0.02 -16.77
C GLU A 120 -5.67 -0.47 -16.22
N GLU A 121 -4.65 0.39 -16.36
CA GLU A 121 -3.34 0.20 -15.71
C GLU A 121 -3.44 0.59 -14.24
N LEU A 122 -2.96 -0.29 -13.35
CA LEU A 122 -2.81 0.00 -11.93
C LEU A 122 -1.59 0.89 -11.72
N ASN A 123 -1.75 1.90 -10.88
CA ASN A 123 -0.69 2.84 -10.56
C ASN A 123 -0.85 3.43 -9.15
N TYR A 124 0.25 3.84 -8.54
CA TYR A 124 0.23 4.53 -7.25
C TYR A 124 1.27 5.66 -7.20
N ASP A 125 1.09 6.62 -6.28
CA ASP A 125 2.13 7.62 -6.02
C ASP A 125 3.29 6.97 -5.26
N TYR A 126 4.48 6.91 -5.86
CA TYR A 126 5.63 6.23 -5.28
C TYR A 126 6.08 6.88 -3.97
N GLY A 127 5.78 8.16 -3.76
CA GLY A 127 6.17 8.83 -2.53
C GLY A 127 7.70 8.98 -2.42
N LEU A 128 8.43 9.06 -3.54
CA LEU A 128 9.89 9.18 -3.52
C LEU A 128 10.26 10.53 -2.89
N ILE A 129 10.99 10.48 -1.79
CA ILE A 129 11.49 11.65 -1.08
C ILE A 129 13.00 11.52 -1.01
N ILE A 130 13.66 12.63 -1.31
CA ILE A 130 15.11 12.80 -1.30
C ILE A 130 15.38 14.00 -0.39
N ASP A 131 16.36 13.87 0.50
CA ASP A 131 16.63 14.89 1.53
C ASP A 131 17.31 16.13 0.92
N GLU A 132 18.07 15.94 -0.16
CA GLU A 132 18.77 16.98 -0.90
C GLU A 132 17.83 18.09 -1.40
N PRO A 133 18.35 19.32 -1.59
CA PRO A 133 17.60 20.39 -2.24
C PRO A 133 17.15 19.99 -3.65
N TYR A 134 15.89 20.28 -3.98
CA TYR A 134 15.34 19.97 -5.30
C TYR A 134 15.87 20.98 -6.31
N THR A 135 16.94 20.61 -7.01
CA THR A 135 17.49 21.38 -8.11
C THR A 135 16.85 20.94 -9.43
N PRO A 136 16.81 21.79 -10.48
CA PRO A 136 16.31 21.38 -11.79
C PRO A 136 17.00 20.13 -12.35
N ALA A 137 18.31 19.98 -12.10
CA ALA A 137 19.07 18.79 -12.50
C ALA A 137 18.56 17.53 -11.78
N LEU A 138 18.36 17.60 -10.45
CA LEU A 138 17.83 16.47 -9.68
C LEU A 138 16.42 16.08 -10.15
N LEU A 139 15.55 17.06 -10.42
CA LEU A 139 14.20 16.77 -10.91
C LEU A 139 14.24 16.08 -12.28
N ALA A 140 15.19 16.47 -13.14
CA ALA A 140 15.41 15.88 -14.46
C ALA A 140 15.97 14.45 -14.41
N ASP A 141 16.64 14.06 -13.32
CA ASP A 141 17.13 12.69 -13.09
C ASP A 141 16.00 11.72 -12.68
N PHE A 142 14.86 12.26 -12.24
CA PHE A 142 13.66 11.52 -11.85
C PHE A 142 12.42 11.99 -12.64
N PRO A 143 12.44 11.92 -13.97
CA PRO A 143 11.33 12.41 -14.79
C PRO A 143 10.08 11.54 -14.60
N CYS A 144 8.90 12.17 -14.60
CA CYS A 144 7.63 11.45 -14.57
C CYS A 144 6.98 11.40 -15.95
N TRP A 145 6.57 10.21 -16.38
CA TRP A 145 5.90 9.95 -17.66
C TRP A 145 4.48 9.41 -17.50
N CYS A 146 3.84 9.66 -16.36
CA CYS A 146 2.54 9.05 -16.04
C CYS A 146 1.37 9.51 -16.94
N GLY A 147 1.52 10.64 -17.64
CA GLY A 147 0.53 11.15 -18.60
C GLY A 147 -0.73 11.75 -17.97
N SER A 148 -0.78 11.92 -16.65
CA SER A 148 -1.88 12.62 -15.95
C SER A 148 -1.86 14.12 -16.27
N GLU A 149 -3.04 14.77 -16.26
CA GLU A 149 -3.18 16.20 -16.54
C GLU A 149 -2.49 17.04 -15.45
N GLU A 150 -2.59 16.60 -14.20
CA GLU A 150 -1.93 17.19 -13.03
C GLU A 150 -0.56 16.55 -12.75
N CYS A 151 0.15 16.11 -13.80
CA CYS A 151 1.47 15.52 -13.66
C CYS A 151 2.48 16.54 -13.11
N ARG A 152 3.18 16.17 -12.04
CA ARG A 152 4.21 17.01 -11.38
C ARG A 152 5.51 17.14 -12.19
N GLY A 153 5.64 16.39 -13.29
CA GLY A 153 6.86 16.35 -14.12
C GLY A 153 8.02 15.52 -13.55
N THR A 154 7.96 15.13 -12.28
CA THR A 154 8.99 14.31 -11.59
C THR A 154 8.35 13.20 -10.74
N LEU A 155 9.09 12.11 -10.53
CA LEU A 155 8.72 11.04 -9.59
C LEU A 155 8.90 11.48 -8.12
N LEU A 156 9.62 12.57 -7.87
CA LEU A 156 9.86 13.09 -6.53
C LEU A 156 8.60 13.75 -5.97
N THR A 157 8.31 13.47 -4.72
CA THR A 157 7.18 14.06 -3.99
C THR A 157 7.54 15.50 -3.59
N PRO A 158 6.67 16.49 -3.85
CA PRO A 158 6.87 17.85 -3.36
C PRO A 158 7.09 17.86 -1.84
N LYS A 159 8.10 18.60 -1.36
CA LYS A 159 8.46 18.62 0.08
C LYS A 159 7.29 19.05 0.98
N GLU A 160 6.44 19.96 0.51
CA GLU A 160 5.24 20.41 1.25
C GLU A 160 4.20 19.29 1.44
N ASP A 161 4.15 18.33 0.52
CA ASP A 161 3.22 17.20 0.60
C ASP A 161 3.76 16.04 1.43
N ASP A 162 5.07 15.92 1.59
CA ASP A 162 5.70 15.01 2.57
C ASP A 162 5.24 15.34 3.99
N ASP A 163 5.29 16.61 4.39
CA ASP A 163 4.85 17.05 5.72
C ASP A 163 3.36 16.71 5.98
N LYS A 164 2.50 16.91 4.97
CA LYS A 164 1.08 16.54 5.03
C LYS A 164 0.89 15.02 5.12
N LYS A 165 1.64 14.23 4.33
CA LYS A 165 1.59 12.75 4.34
C LYS A 165 2.05 12.20 5.69
N LYS A 166 3.14 12.72 6.26
CA LYS A 166 3.60 12.40 7.63
C LYS A 166 2.53 12.68 8.67
N GLY A 167 1.84 13.82 8.57
CA GLY A 167 0.69 14.15 9.43
C GLY A 167 -0.49 13.17 9.29
N LYS A 168 -0.87 12.79 8.07
CA LYS A 168 -1.92 11.80 7.80
C LYS A 168 -1.55 10.40 8.30
N LYS A 169 -0.31 9.93 8.07
CA LYS A 169 0.19 8.64 8.60
C LYS A 169 0.12 8.58 10.13
N LYS A 170 0.56 9.65 10.82
CA LYS A 170 0.45 9.76 12.30
C LYS A 170 -1.01 9.65 12.76
N LYS A 171 -1.95 10.34 12.11
CA LYS A 171 -3.39 10.24 12.41
C LYS A 171 -3.97 8.85 12.14
N LYS A 172 -3.61 8.19 11.03
CA LYS A 172 -4.03 6.81 10.71
C LYS A 172 -3.51 5.82 11.77
N LYS A 173 -2.25 5.95 12.20
CA LYS A 173 -1.65 5.11 13.28
C LYS A 173 -2.36 5.29 14.62
N ALA A 174 -2.63 6.54 15.03
CA ALA A 174 -3.38 6.82 16.25
C ALA A 174 -4.78 6.17 16.22
N LYS A 175 -5.55 6.37 15.14
CA LYS A 175 -6.87 5.73 14.96
C LYS A 175 -6.82 4.20 14.97
N LYS A 176 -5.80 3.58 14.35
CA LYS A 176 -5.61 2.12 14.41
C LYS A 176 -5.32 1.65 15.84
N ALA A 177 -4.52 2.39 16.61
CA ALA A 177 -4.21 2.09 18.01
C ALA A 177 -5.45 2.21 18.91
N ASP A 178 -6.22 3.28 18.78
CA ASP A 178 -7.46 3.50 19.54
C ASP A 178 -8.47 2.36 19.29
N LYS A 179 -8.70 2.01 18.02
CA LYS A 179 -9.61 0.91 17.63
C LYS A 179 -9.15 -0.46 18.12
N ALA A 180 -7.83 -0.66 18.24
CA ALA A 180 -7.27 -1.89 18.79
C ALA A 180 -7.40 -1.96 20.33
N LEU A 181 -7.36 -0.82 21.00
CA LEU A 181 -7.60 -0.70 22.44
C LEU A 181 -9.08 -0.95 22.77
N GLU A 182 -10.02 -0.35 22.02
CA GLU A 182 -11.47 -0.60 22.17
C GLU A 182 -11.83 -2.08 22.03
N LYS A 183 -11.36 -2.73 20.95
CA LYS A 183 -11.58 -4.17 20.73
C LYS A 183 -11.00 -5.05 21.84
N LYS A 184 -9.92 -4.62 22.50
CA LYS A 184 -9.32 -5.32 23.64
C LYS A 184 -10.13 -5.12 24.92
N SER A 185 -10.72 -3.94 25.14
CA SER A 185 -11.63 -3.70 26.28
C SER A 185 -12.93 -4.48 26.14
N GLU A 186 -13.53 -4.52 24.95
CA GLU A 186 -14.77 -5.29 24.67
C GLU A 186 -14.54 -6.79 24.92
N LYS A 187 -13.48 -7.38 24.35
CA LYS A 187 -13.10 -8.78 24.60
C LYS A 187 -12.82 -9.09 26.09
N LYS A 188 -12.31 -8.12 26.86
CA LYS A 188 -12.10 -8.30 28.32
C LYS A 188 -13.41 -8.21 29.10
N ALA A 189 -14.36 -7.39 28.67
CA ALA A 189 -15.69 -7.27 29.26
C ALA A 189 -16.51 -8.54 29.02
N ASP A 190 -16.54 -9.06 27.79
CA ASP A 190 -17.21 -10.32 27.44
C ASP A 190 -16.63 -11.52 28.21
N LYS A 191 -15.30 -11.59 28.35
CA LYS A 191 -14.67 -12.69 29.10
C LYS A 191 -14.95 -12.62 30.61
N LYS A 192 -15.27 -11.42 31.14
CA LYS A 192 -15.69 -11.24 32.54
C LYS A 192 -17.17 -11.57 32.75
N SER A 193 -18.05 -11.26 31.80
CA SER A 193 -19.48 -11.61 31.88
C SER A 193 -19.68 -13.13 31.78
N ASP A 194 -18.98 -13.80 30.87
CA ASP A 194 -19.02 -15.27 30.71
C ASP A 194 -18.51 -16.04 31.95
N LYS A 195 -17.50 -15.48 32.63
CA LYS A 195 -16.97 -16.08 33.86
C LYS A 195 -17.92 -15.87 35.05
N LYS A 196 -18.74 -14.82 35.03
CA LYS A 196 -19.71 -14.50 36.08
C LYS A 196 -21.01 -15.31 35.91
N SER A 197 -21.46 -15.56 34.68
CA SER A 197 -22.61 -16.43 34.38
C SER A 197 -22.33 -17.89 34.75
N ARG A 198 -21.15 -18.42 34.40
CA ARG A 198 -20.74 -19.80 34.77
C ARG A 198 -20.58 -20.02 36.28
N LYS A 199 -20.22 -18.99 37.04
CA LYS A 199 -20.13 -19.08 38.51
C LYS A 199 -21.49 -19.04 39.20
N LYS A 200 -22.49 -18.38 38.59
CA LYS A 200 -23.86 -18.30 39.12
C LYS A 200 -24.61 -19.62 38.96
N HIS A 201 -24.54 -20.23 37.77
CA HIS A 201 -25.13 -21.56 37.53
C HIS A 201 -24.61 -22.66 38.47
N LYS A 202 -23.36 -22.56 38.93
CA LYS A 202 -22.78 -23.56 39.83
C LYS A 202 -23.15 -23.38 41.31
N ALA A 203 -23.83 -22.29 41.67
CA ALA A 203 -24.28 -21.99 43.03
C ALA A 203 -25.78 -22.28 43.24
N ASP A 204 -26.55 -22.40 42.15
CA ASP A 204 -27.99 -22.71 42.19
C ASP A 204 -28.29 -24.24 42.14
N GLU A 205 -27.25 -25.09 42.07
CA GLU A 205 -27.33 -26.57 42.02
C GLU A 205 -26.78 -27.27 43.29
N ALA A 206 -26.48 -26.51 44.36
CA ALA A 206 -25.93 -27.00 45.63
C ALA A 206 -26.89 -26.79 46.81
#